data_AF-A0AAE1F0Z3-F1
#
_entry.id   AF-A0AAE1F0Z3-F1
#
_cell.length_a   1.000
_cell.length_b   1.000
_cell.length_c   1.000
_cell.angle_alpha   90.00
_cell.angle_beta   90.00
_cell.angle_gamma   90.00
#
_symmetry.space_group_name_H-M   'P 1'
#
loop_
_entity.id
_entity.type
_entity.pdbx_description
1 polymer ?
#
loop_
_entity_poly.entity_id
_entity_poly.type
_entity_poly.pdbx_seq_one_letter_code
_entity_poly.pdbx_strand_id
1 'polypeptide(L)'
;MEQLRQETDDAGPQDELEYWKRRMAKFKFLAEQMDSQQVRGAVLAMQLARSKLLKTWKEMDARVTHNLAEAKDNVKFVYAIEEYCHPLYLNDPPGMTPYIMKLFNTVRMIHSISRYYNTSDKLSALLIKITNQMIRACQVYISCQGTASIWCQPRSEVRIKIQHCLKLHFTYRSAYQKTKVGDVKSRYHPKK
;
A
#
# COMPACT_ATOMS: atom_id res chain seq x y z
N MET A 1 2.96 24.15 5.82
CA MET A 1 3.89 23.09 6.22
C MET A 1 3.24 21.75 5.93
N GLU A 2 3.55 21.19 4.76
CA GLU A 2 3.38 19.75 4.52
C GLU A 2 4.10 19.02 5.65
N GLN A 3 3.38 18.27 6.47
CA GLN A 3 4.02 17.33 7.38
C GLN A 3 4.64 16.23 6.52
N LEU A 4 5.89 16.45 6.09
CA LEU A 4 6.74 15.39 5.57
C LEU A 4 6.80 14.30 6.64
N ARG A 5 6.16 13.17 6.33
CA ARG A 5 6.20 11.96 7.14
C ARG A 5 7.66 11.52 7.23
N GLN A 6 8.20 11.42 8.45
CA GLN A 6 9.26 10.45 8.71
C GLN A 6 8.63 9.08 8.49
N GLU A 7 8.93 8.48 7.34
CA GLU A 7 8.58 7.09 7.07
C GLU A 7 9.31 6.24 8.12
N THR A 8 8.59 5.83 9.15
CA THR A 8 9.10 4.87 10.12
C THR A 8 9.32 3.56 9.37
N ASP A 9 10.58 3.15 9.23
CA ASP A 9 11.02 1.97 8.48
C ASP A 9 10.32 0.65 8.88
N ASP A 10 9.68 0.62 10.06
CA ASP A 10 9.09 -0.58 10.66
C ASP A 10 7.58 -0.77 10.41
N ALA A 11 6.87 0.21 9.82
CA ALA A 11 5.41 0.12 9.64
C ALA A 11 5.02 -0.82 8.47
N GLY A 12 4.32 -1.92 8.73
CA GLY A 12 3.88 -2.88 7.70
C GLY A 12 2.74 -2.37 6.82
N PRO A 13 2.37 -3.08 5.74
CA PRO A 13 1.22 -2.74 4.89
C PRO A 13 -0.10 -2.59 5.68
N GLN A 14 -0.24 -3.32 6.79
CA GLN A 14 -1.38 -3.24 7.70
C GLN A 14 -1.39 -1.94 8.50
N ASP A 15 -0.24 -1.49 9.00
CA ASP A 15 -0.14 -0.20 9.71
C ASP A 15 -0.45 0.97 8.79
N GLU A 16 0.02 0.90 7.53
CA GLU A 16 -0.31 1.91 6.52
C GLU A 16 -1.80 1.92 6.19
N LEU A 17 -2.42 0.74 6.10
CA LEU A 17 -3.86 0.64 5.88
C LEU A 17 -4.65 1.24 7.05
N GLU A 18 -4.28 0.92 8.29
CA GLU A 18 -4.91 1.48 9.47
C GLU A 18 -4.75 3.00 9.52
N TYR A 19 -3.57 3.51 9.21
CA TYR A 19 -3.32 4.95 9.14
C TYR A 19 -4.28 5.63 8.15
N TRP A 20 -4.39 5.11 6.92
CA TRP A 20 -5.28 5.68 5.91
C TRP A 20 -6.76 5.54 6.28
N LYS A 21 -7.16 4.42 6.90
CA LYS A 21 -8.52 4.24 7.44
C LYS A 21 -8.84 5.28 8.52
N ARG A 22 -7.93 5.49 9.48
CA ARG A 22 -8.09 6.51 10.55
C ARG A 22 -8.16 7.91 9.95
N ARG A 23 -7.31 8.24 8.97
CA ARG A 23 -7.31 9.55 8.30
C ARG A 23 -8.60 9.77 7.50
N MET A 24 -9.07 8.76 6.76
CA MET A 24 -10.34 8.79 6.04
C MET A 24 -11.51 9.04 6.99
N ALA A 25 -11.57 8.32 8.12
CA ALA A 25 -12.62 8.50 9.12
C ALA A 25 -12.65 9.93 9.68
N LYS A 26 -11.47 10.50 10.00
CA LYS A 26 -11.35 11.88 10.48
C LYS A 26 -11.86 12.90 9.46
N PHE A 27 -11.43 12.82 8.20
CA PHE A 27 -11.88 13.77 7.18
C PHE A 27 -13.33 13.56 6.77
N LYS A 28 -13.84 12.32 6.82
CA LYS A 28 -15.25 12.03 6.60
C LYS A 28 -16.10 12.72 7.67
N PHE A 29 -15.73 12.55 8.93
CA PHE A 29 -16.39 13.23 10.04
C PHE A 29 -16.35 14.76 9.87
N LEU A 30 -15.19 15.33 9.56
CA LEU A 30 -15.09 16.77 9.31
C LEU A 30 -15.98 17.24 8.17
N ALA A 31 -16.01 16.52 7.04
CA ALA A 31 -16.89 16.85 5.92
C ALA A 31 -18.37 16.81 6.31
N GLU A 32 -18.80 15.82 7.09
CA GLU A 32 -20.16 15.73 7.62
C GLU A 32 -20.49 16.90 8.57
N GLN A 33 -19.56 17.31 9.43
CA GLN A 33 -19.75 18.46 10.33
C GLN A 33 -19.82 19.78 9.55
N MET A 34 -19.00 19.94 8.51
CA MET A 34 -19.03 21.13 7.65
C MET A 34 -20.34 21.24 6.87
N ASP A 35 -20.98 20.11 6.59
CA ASP A 35 -22.25 20.04 5.90
C ASP A 35 -23.48 20.08 6.86
N SER A 36 -23.24 20.27 8.16
CA SER A 36 -24.31 20.41 9.15
C SER A 36 -25.13 21.69 8.95
N GLN A 37 -26.40 21.65 9.35
CA GLN A 37 -27.32 22.77 9.15
C GLN A 37 -26.87 24.05 9.88
N GLN A 38 -26.24 23.93 11.05
CA GLN A 38 -25.71 25.08 11.79
C GLN A 38 -24.56 25.75 11.03
N VAL A 39 -23.63 24.96 10.50
CA VAL A 39 -22.48 25.48 9.73
C VAL A 39 -22.95 26.11 8.42
N ARG A 40 -23.87 25.46 7.68
CA ARG A 40 -24.46 26.05 6.47
C ARG A 40 -25.14 27.39 6.78
N GLY A 41 -25.86 27.49 7.89
CA GLY A 41 -26.48 28.74 8.35
C GLY A 41 -25.46 29.85 8.63
N ALA A 42 -24.37 29.52 9.34
CA ALA A 42 -23.28 30.47 9.60
C ALA A 42 -22.60 30.93 8.29
N VAL A 43 -22.41 30.02 7.33
CA VAL A 43 -21.85 30.33 6.00
C VAL A 43 -22.78 31.27 5.22
N LEU A 44 -24.09 31.03 5.23
CA LEU A 44 -25.08 31.91 4.62
C LEU A 44 -25.06 33.31 5.26
N ALA A 45 -24.99 33.40 6.59
CA ALA A 45 -24.87 34.68 7.28
C ALA A 45 -23.58 35.42 6.87
N MET A 46 -22.44 34.71 6.78
CA MET A 46 -21.19 35.27 6.28
C MET A 46 -21.27 35.74 4.82
N GLN A 47 -22.03 35.04 3.98
CA GLN A 47 -22.30 35.44 2.59
C GLN A 47 -23.13 36.72 2.51
N LEU A 48 -24.23 36.80 3.27
CA LEU A 48 -25.09 37.97 3.35
C LEU A 48 -24.34 39.20 3.89
N ALA A 49 -23.47 38.99 4.89
CA ALA A 49 -22.61 40.01 5.47
C ALA A 49 -21.41 40.40 4.57
N ARG A 50 -21.24 39.76 3.41
CA ARG A 50 -20.08 39.93 2.51
C ARG A 50 -18.72 39.85 3.24
N SER A 51 -18.63 38.92 4.19
CA SER A 51 -17.45 38.78 5.05
C SER A 51 -16.21 38.34 4.25
N LYS A 52 -15.07 38.96 4.54
CA LYS A 52 -13.76 38.54 3.99
C LYS A 52 -13.37 37.11 4.40
N LEU A 53 -13.94 36.60 5.50
CA LEU A 53 -13.70 35.24 6.00
C LEU A 53 -14.30 34.16 5.10
N LEU A 54 -15.27 34.51 4.24
CA LEU A 54 -15.89 33.56 3.32
C LEU A 54 -14.89 32.91 2.36
N LYS A 55 -13.87 33.66 1.93
CA LYS A 55 -12.81 33.13 1.06
C LYS A 55 -12.02 32.04 1.78
N THR A 56 -11.55 32.34 2.99
CA THR A 56 -10.80 31.40 3.82
C THR A 56 -11.62 30.17 4.18
N TRP A 57 -12.92 30.33 4.46
CA TRP A 57 -13.81 29.20 4.70
C TRP A 57 -13.89 28.26 3.49
N LYS A 58 -14.13 28.80 2.28
CA LYS A 58 -14.19 28.01 1.04
C LYS A 58 -12.87 27.28 0.76
N GLU A 59 -11.74 27.92 1.03
CA GLU A 59 -10.42 27.29 0.89
C GLU A 59 -10.24 26.13 1.89
N MET A 60 -10.68 26.29 3.14
CA MET A 60 -10.64 25.21 4.14
C MET A 60 -11.56 24.04 3.77
N ASP A 61 -12.77 24.32 3.30
CA ASP A 61 -13.74 23.32 2.84
C ASP A 61 -13.23 22.51 1.64
N ALA A 62 -12.65 23.20 0.65
CA ALA A 62 -12.00 22.56 -0.47
C ALA A 62 -10.83 21.67 -0.03
N ARG A 63 -10.03 22.10 0.95
CA ARG A 63 -8.93 21.29 1.51
C ARG A 63 -9.44 20.05 2.23
N VAL A 64 -10.52 20.14 3.01
CA VAL A 64 -11.11 18.98 3.69
C VAL A 64 -11.63 17.97 2.65
N THR A 65 -12.35 18.45 1.64
CA THR A 65 -12.86 17.61 0.53
C THR A 65 -11.73 16.92 -0.22
N HIS A 66 -10.65 17.66 -0.53
CA HIS A 66 -9.47 17.11 -1.20
C HIS A 66 -8.77 16.02 -0.36
N ASN A 67 -8.51 16.29 0.92
CA ASN A 67 -7.88 15.32 1.83
C ASN A 67 -8.75 14.08 2.04
N LEU A 68 -10.08 14.23 2.05
CA LEU A 68 -11.01 13.10 2.11
C LEU A 68 -10.92 12.22 0.85
N ALA A 69 -10.88 12.85 -0.33
CA ALA A 69 -10.76 12.13 -1.60
C ALA A 69 -9.43 11.37 -1.68
N GLU A 70 -8.31 12.01 -1.30
CA GLU A 70 -7.00 11.38 -1.20
C GLU A 70 -7.03 10.17 -0.25
N ALA A 71 -7.57 10.35 0.96
CA ALA A 71 -7.62 9.27 1.95
C ALA A 71 -8.46 8.07 1.45
N LYS A 72 -9.59 8.33 0.77
CA LYS A 72 -10.42 7.26 0.17
C LYS A 72 -9.67 6.47 -0.89
N ASP A 73 -8.99 7.15 -1.82
CA ASP A 73 -8.21 6.48 -2.88
C ASP A 73 -7.05 5.68 -2.27
N ASN A 74 -6.33 6.25 -1.32
CA ASN A 74 -5.21 5.56 -0.66
C ASN A 74 -5.68 4.33 0.14
N VAL A 75 -6.81 4.40 0.85
CA VAL A 75 -7.40 3.21 1.50
C VAL A 75 -7.65 2.11 0.48
N LYS A 76 -8.25 2.44 -0.67
CA LYS A 76 -8.55 1.45 -1.72
C LYS A 76 -7.29 0.77 -2.25
N PHE A 77 -6.23 1.53 -2.53
CA PHE A 77 -4.98 0.99 -3.05
C PHE A 77 -4.21 0.17 -2.02
N VAL A 78 -4.08 0.67 -0.79
CA VAL A 78 -3.38 -0.06 0.27
C VAL A 78 -4.15 -1.32 0.65
N TYR A 79 -5.49 -1.30 0.65
CA TYR A 79 -6.30 -2.49 0.87
C TYR A 79 -6.07 -3.55 -0.22
N ALA A 80 -6.03 -3.14 -1.49
CA ALA A 80 -5.73 -4.06 -2.59
C ALA A 80 -4.33 -4.68 -2.46
N ILE A 81 -3.33 -3.92 -1.98
CA ILE A 81 -2.00 -4.47 -1.67
C ILE A 81 -2.08 -5.47 -0.51
N GLU A 82 -2.77 -5.12 0.58
CA GLU A 82 -2.92 -5.97 1.75
C GLU A 82 -3.53 -7.33 1.39
N GLU A 83 -4.57 -7.34 0.56
CA GLU A 83 -5.25 -8.57 0.14
C GLU A 83 -4.30 -9.57 -0.53
N TYR A 84 -3.33 -9.09 -1.32
CA TYR A 84 -2.32 -9.94 -1.95
C TYR A 84 -1.10 -10.21 -1.05
N CYS A 85 -0.84 -9.37 -0.06
CA CYS A 85 0.18 -9.60 0.94
C CYS A 85 -0.27 -10.61 2.01
N HIS A 86 -1.57 -10.69 2.31
CA HIS A 86 -2.12 -11.57 3.34
C HIS A 86 -1.75 -13.06 3.14
N PRO A 87 -1.86 -13.64 1.93
CA PRO A 87 -1.35 -14.99 1.66
C PRO A 87 0.17 -15.15 1.86
N LEU A 88 0.96 -14.08 1.77
CA LEU A 88 2.42 -14.12 2.02
C LEU A 88 2.76 -14.14 3.51
N TYR A 89 1.82 -13.82 4.40
CA TYR A 89 2.00 -13.98 5.84
C TYR A 89 1.63 -15.38 6.32
N LEU A 90 0.68 -16.04 5.64
CA LEU A 90 0.07 -17.28 6.11
C LEU A 90 0.62 -18.55 5.44
N ASN A 91 1.14 -18.47 4.22
CA ASN A 91 1.54 -19.65 3.46
C ASN A 91 3.04 -19.92 3.52
N ASP A 92 3.41 -21.17 3.30
CA ASP A 92 4.81 -21.55 3.02
C ASP A 92 5.24 -21.13 1.61
N PRO A 93 6.56 -21.10 1.31
CA PRO A 93 7.09 -20.67 0.01
C PRO A 93 6.40 -21.28 -1.24
N PRO A 94 6.02 -22.58 -1.27
CA PRO A 94 5.23 -23.13 -2.38
C PRO A 94 3.86 -22.47 -2.52
N GLY A 95 3.16 -22.24 -1.42
CA GLY A 95 1.83 -21.62 -1.39
C GLY A 95 1.86 -20.13 -1.74
N MET A 96 2.97 -19.43 -1.52
CA MET A 96 3.13 -18.03 -1.92
C MET A 96 3.29 -17.82 -3.43
N THR A 97 3.93 -18.79 -4.11
CA THR A 97 4.36 -18.66 -5.52
C THR A 97 3.25 -18.19 -6.48
N PRO A 98 1.99 -18.68 -6.41
CA PRO A 98 0.90 -18.25 -7.28
C PRO A 98 0.47 -16.78 -7.10
N TYR A 99 0.75 -16.17 -5.94
CA TYR A 99 0.29 -14.82 -5.61
C TYR A 99 1.28 -13.73 -6.03
N ILE A 100 2.55 -14.09 -6.23
CA ILE A 100 3.64 -13.14 -6.54
C ILE A 100 3.35 -12.32 -7.80
N MET A 101 2.88 -12.95 -8.88
CA MET A 101 2.58 -12.23 -10.11
C MET A 101 1.39 -11.27 -9.94
N LYS A 102 0.38 -11.68 -9.16
CA LYS A 102 -0.81 -10.86 -8.88
C LYS A 102 -0.42 -9.62 -8.08
N LEU A 103 0.40 -9.79 -7.04
CA LEU A 103 0.95 -8.69 -6.25
C LEU A 103 1.67 -7.67 -7.14
N PHE A 104 2.58 -8.12 -8.00
CA PHE A 104 3.34 -7.22 -8.88
C PHE A 104 2.46 -6.47 -9.89
N ASN A 105 1.43 -7.12 -10.43
CA ASN A 105 0.47 -6.47 -11.30
C ASN A 105 -0.37 -5.42 -10.55
N THR A 106 -0.76 -5.69 -9.31
CA THR A 106 -1.45 -4.73 -8.44
C THR A 106 -0.57 -3.53 -8.13
N VAL A 107 0.70 -3.75 -7.76
CA VAL A 107 1.69 -2.68 -7.55
C VAL A 107 1.82 -1.79 -8.79
N ARG A 108 1.90 -2.39 -9.99
CA ARG A 108 1.97 -1.65 -11.25
C ARG A 108 0.72 -0.83 -11.55
N MET A 109 -0.46 -1.43 -11.34
CA MET A 109 -1.74 -0.76 -11.52
C MET A 109 -1.83 0.46 -10.60
N ILE A 110 -1.40 0.32 -9.34
CA ILE A 110 -1.39 1.41 -8.37
C ILE A 110 -0.44 2.52 -8.80
N HIS A 111 0.79 2.18 -9.22
CA HIS A 111 1.74 3.15 -9.75
C HIS A 111 1.19 3.92 -10.96
N SER A 112 0.42 3.25 -11.82
CA SER A 112 -0.16 3.87 -13.03
C SER A 112 -1.40 4.72 -12.79
N ILE A 113 -2.21 4.42 -11.77
CA ILE A 113 -3.53 5.04 -11.57
C ILE A 113 -3.54 5.99 -10.38
N SER A 114 -2.75 5.70 -9.35
CA SER A 114 -2.78 6.49 -8.12
C SER A 114 -2.25 7.89 -8.36
N ARG A 115 -3.00 8.89 -7.88
CA ARG A 115 -2.59 10.30 -7.95
C ARG A 115 -1.70 10.70 -6.77
N TYR A 116 -1.79 9.97 -5.65
CA TYR A 116 -1.17 10.32 -4.37
C TYR A 116 -0.25 9.21 -3.81
N TYR A 117 -0.31 8.00 -4.40
CA TYR A 117 0.44 6.79 -4.05
C TYR A 117 1.26 6.28 -5.25
N ASN A 118 1.86 7.18 -6.01
CA ASN A 118 2.64 6.87 -7.21
C ASN A 118 4.13 7.20 -7.09
N THR A 119 4.61 7.61 -5.90
CA THR A 119 6.03 7.88 -5.72
C THR A 119 6.82 6.57 -5.66
N SER A 120 7.89 6.50 -6.46
CA SER A 120 8.78 5.34 -6.53
C SER A 120 9.33 4.95 -5.16
N ASP A 121 9.53 5.91 -4.26
CA ASP A 121 10.10 5.67 -2.92
C ASP A 121 9.15 4.82 -2.05
N LYS A 122 7.86 5.16 -2.01
CA LYS A 122 6.83 4.41 -1.25
C LYS A 122 6.68 2.99 -1.76
N LEU A 123 6.67 2.81 -3.08
CA LEU A 123 6.58 1.49 -3.70
C LEU A 123 7.85 0.66 -3.46
N SER A 124 9.02 1.29 -3.46
CA SER A 124 10.29 0.62 -3.17
C SER A 124 10.34 0.15 -1.71
N ALA A 125 9.96 1.02 -0.76
CA ALA A 125 9.87 0.67 0.66
C ALA A 125 8.90 -0.50 0.89
N LEU A 126 7.74 -0.49 0.23
CA LEU A 126 6.77 -1.59 0.28
C LEU A 126 7.35 -2.91 -0.25
N LEU A 127 8.00 -2.88 -1.41
CA LEU A 127 8.61 -4.07 -2.00
C LEU A 127 9.74 -4.63 -1.12
N ILE A 128 10.53 -3.77 -0.46
CA ILE A 128 11.54 -4.20 0.53
C ILE A 128 10.87 -4.95 1.68
N LYS A 129 9.79 -4.42 2.26
CA LYS A 129 9.04 -5.07 3.35
C LYS A 129 8.48 -6.43 2.93
N ILE A 130 7.90 -6.51 1.74
CA ILE A 130 7.38 -7.78 1.19
C ILE A 130 8.53 -8.78 0.98
N THR A 131 9.67 -8.34 0.44
CA THR A 131 10.85 -9.20 0.23
C THR A 131 11.37 -9.73 1.57
N ASN A 132 11.45 -8.88 2.59
CA ASN A 132 11.86 -9.27 3.93
C ASN A 132 10.91 -10.33 4.52
N GLN A 133 9.60 -10.17 4.35
CA GLN A 133 8.62 -11.15 4.79
C GLN A 133 8.78 -12.50 4.07
N MET A 134 9.01 -12.49 2.76
CA MET A 134 9.26 -13.71 1.99
C MET A 134 10.53 -14.43 2.45
N ILE A 135 11.61 -13.67 2.77
CA ILE A 135 12.85 -14.23 3.31
C ILE A 135 12.60 -14.89 4.67
N ARG A 136 11.87 -14.20 5.57
CA ARG A 136 11.49 -14.76 6.88
C ARG A 136 10.68 -16.05 6.73
N ALA A 137 9.70 -16.08 5.83
CA ALA A 137 8.93 -17.30 5.59
C ALA A 137 9.77 -18.46 5.06
N CYS A 138 10.74 -18.18 4.16
CA CYS A 138 11.71 -19.19 3.73
C CYS A 138 12.56 -19.72 4.91
N GLN A 139 13.02 -18.85 5.81
CA GLN A 139 13.78 -19.24 7.00
C GLN A 139 12.97 -20.13 7.95
N VAL A 140 11.73 -19.73 8.23
CA VAL A 140 10.78 -20.48 9.07
C VAL A 140 10.48 -21.85 8.44
N TYR A 141 10.24 -21.89 7.13
CA TYR A 141 9.96 -23.12 6.39
C TYR A 141 11.14 -24.11 6.42
N ILE A 142 12.36 -23.62 6.18
CA ILE A 142 13.58 -24.43 6.23
C ILE A 142 13.85 -24.95 7.66
N SER A 143 13.53 -24.15 8.68
CA SER A 143 13.79 -24.48 10.10
C SER A 143 12.63 -25.23 10.77
N CYS A 144 11.64 -25.72 10.02
CA CYS A 144 10.44 -26.38 10.56
C CYS A 144 9.75 -25.55 11.66
N GLN A 145 9.53 -24.27 11.42
CA GLN A 145 8.95 -23.35 12.43
C GLN A 145 9.81 -23.21 13.70
N GLY A 146 11.13 -23.38 13.57
CA GLY A 146 12.08 -23.28 14.68
C GLY A 146 12.26 -24.58 15.48
N THR A 147 11.58 -25.67 15.09
CA THR A 147 11.64 -26.94 15.82
C THR A 147 12.85 -27.81 15.45
N ALA A 148 13.47 -27.57 14.30
CA ALA A 148 14.63 -28.35 13.85
C ALA A 148 15.68 -27.46 13.15
N SER A 149 16.95 -27.65 13.51
CA SER A 149 18.04 -27.06 12.74
C SER A 149 18.15 -27.74 11.38
N ILE A 150 18.74 -27.05 10.39
CA ILE A 150 19.01 -27.57 9.05
C ILE A 150 19.81 -28.89 9.12
N TRP A 151 20.68 -29.01 10.13
CA TRP A 151 21.58 -30.15 10.32
C TRP A 151 20.90 -31.36 10.97
N CYS A 152 19.75 -31.15 11.60
CA CYS A 152 18.97 -32.18 12.29
C CYS A 152 17.89 -32.81 11.38
N GLN A 153 17.82 -32.42 10.11
CA GLN A 153 16.83 -32.88 9.15
C GLN A 153 17.47 -33.81 8.10
N PRO A 154 16.71 -34.74 7.50
CA PRO A 154 17.17 -35.52 6.36
C PRO A 154 17.62 -34.62 5.20
N ARG A 155 18.80 -34.91 4.63
CA ARG A 155 19.36 -34.13 3.50
C ARG A 155 18.39 -34.00 2.32
N SER A 156 17.61 -35.04 2.06
CA SER A 156 16.59 -35.05 1.00
C SER A 156 15.49 -34.02 1.25
N GLU A 157 15.01 -33.90 2.49
CA GLU A 157 13.95 -32.97 2.88
C GLU A 157 14.44 -31.51 2.82
N VAL A 158 15.62 -31.23 3.37
CA VAL A 158 16.24 -29.90 3.31
C VAL A 158 16.45 -29.46 1.86
N ARG A 159 16.93 -30.38 0.99
CA ARG A 159 17.11 -30.09 -0.45
C ARG A 159 15.79 -29.66 -1.10
N ILE A 160 14.68 -30.36 -0.82
CA ILE A 160 13.36 -30.00 -1.35
C ILE A 160 12.93 -28.62 -0.84
N LYS A 161 13.09 -28.35 0.45
CA LYS A 161 12.73 -27.04 1.03
C LYS A 161 13.53 -25.89 0.42
N ILE A 162 14.82 -26.08 0.20
CA ILE A 162 15.67 -25.10 -0.49
C ILE A 162 15.21 -24.92 -1.95
N GLN A 163 14.88 -25.98 -2.66
CA GLN A 163 14.34 -25.89 -4.03
C GLN A 163 13.05 -25.09 -4.08
N HIS A 164 12.14 -25.26 -3.12
CA HIS A 164 10.93 -24.44 -3.01
C HIS A 164 11.25 -22.95 -2.81
N CYS A 165 12.18 -22.63 -1.91
CA CYS A 165 12.60 -21.23 -1.66
C CYS A 165 13.27 -20.61 -2.91
N LEU A 166 14.11 -21.37 -3.61
CA LEU A 166 14.71 -20.94 -4.88
C LEU A 166 13.64 -20.70 -5.94
N LYS A 167 12.64 -21.59 -6.06
CA LYS A 167 11.54 -21.41 -7.01
C LYS A 167 10.73 -20.15 -6.73
N LEU A 168 10.49 -19.84 -5.45
CA LEU A 168 9.86 -18.59 -5.04
C LEU A 168 10.71 -17.39 -5.46
N HIS A 169 12.02 -17.42 -5.19
CA HIS A 169 12.95 -16.35 -5.58
C HIS A 169 12.97 -16.11 -7.10
N PHE A 170 13.07 -17.17 -7.90
CA PHE A 170 13.04 -17.05 -9.36
C PHE A 170 11.71 -16.48 -9.87
N THR A 171 10.59 -16.90 -9.28
CA THR A 171 9.27 -16.36 -9.62
C THR A 171 9.18 -14.87 -9.29
N TYR A 172 9.64 -14.47 -8.10
CA TYR A 172 9.73 -13.08 -7.68
C TYR A 172 10.56 -12.24 -8.64
N ARG A 173 11.78 -12.68 -8.95
CA ARG A 173 12.68 -11.97 -9.85
C ARG A 173 12.09 -11.84 -11.26
N SER A 174 11.47 -12.89 -11.78
CA SER A 174 10.80 -12.87 -13.08
C SER A 174 9.62 -11.90 -13.09
N ALA A 175 8.79 -11.91 -12.04
CA ALA A 175 7.67 -10.99 -11.90
C ALA A 175 8.16 -9.53 -11.87
N TYR A 176 9.11 -9.20 -10.98
CA TYR A 176 9.69 -7.86 -10.89
C TYR A 176 10.24 -7.37 -12.24
N GLN A 177 10.98 -8.21 -12.96
CA GLN A 177 11.54 -7.86 -14.26
C GLN A 177 10.45 -7.55 -15.29
N LYS A 178 9.39 -8.37 -15.35
CA LYS A 178 8.26 -8.17 -16.28
C LYS A 178 7.53 -6.86 -16.00
N THR A 179 7.33 -6.54 -14.72
CA THR A 179 6.68 -5.31 -14.29
C THR A 179 7.52 -4.09 -14.67
N LYS A 180 8.83 -4.13 -14.42
CA LYS A 180 9.78 -3.08 -14.79
C LYS A 180 9.83 -2.83 -16.31
N VAL A 181 9.85 -3.90 -17.12
CA VAL A 181 9.88 -3.79 -18.59
C VAL A 181 8.54 -3.28 -19.15
N GLY A 182 7.42 -3.64 -18.53
CA GLY A 182 6.10 -3.13 -18.89
C GLY A 182 5.97 -1.61 -18.69
N ASP A 183 6.59 -1.06 -17.65
CA ASP A 183 6.56 0.38 -17.36
C ASP A 183 7.41 1.20 -18.34
N VAL A 184 8.51 0.65 -18.86
CA VAL A 184 9.30 1.29 -19.92
C VAL A 184 8.47 1.38 -21.21
N LYS A 185 7.80 0.30 -21.63
CA LYS A 185 6.96 0.32 -22.84
C LYS A 185 5.75 1.26 -22.74
N SER A 186 5.17 1.43 -21.55
CA SER A 186 4.02 2.33 -21.35
C SER A 186 4.37 3.82 -21.46
N ARG A 187 5.63 4.22 -21.25
CA ARG A 187 6.08 5.62 -21.42
C ARG A 187 6.31 6.01 -22.88
N TYR A 188 6.48 5.04 -23.79
CA TYR A 188 6.75 5.29 -25.21
C TYR A 188 5.50 5.35 -26.09
N HIS A 189 4.29 5.17 -25.55
CA HIS A 189 3.05 5.34 -26.29
C HIS A 189 2.16 6.36 -25.55
N PRO A 190 2.33 7.67 -25.80
CA PRO A 190 1.36 8.65 -25.36
C PRO A 190 0.03 8.31 -26.05
N LYS A 191 -1.04 8.21 -25.25
CA LYS A 191 -2.40 8.01 -25.75
C LYS A 191 -2.69 9.10 -26.79
N LYS A 192 -3.01 8.68 -28.01
CA LYS A 192 -3.62 9.54 -29.03
C LYS A 192 -4.98 10.02 -28.55
#